data_AF-A0A962UX93-F1
#
_entry.id   AF-A0A962UX93-F1
#
_cell.length_a   1.000
_cell.length_b   1.000
_cell.length_c   1.000
_cell.angle_alpha   90.00
_cell.angle_beta   90.00
_cell.angle_gamma   90.00
#
_symmetry.space_group_name_H-M   'P 1'
#
loop_
_entity.id
_entity.type
_entity.pdbx_description
1 polymer ?
#
loop_
_entity_poly.entity_id
_entity_poly.type
_entity_poly.pdbx_seq_one_letter_code
_entity_poly.pdbx_strand_id
1 'polypeptide(L)'
;MAFDKIEIPASGEQITVNPDFSLNVPDQPIIPYIEGDGIGVDISPVMMKVVDAAVAKAYGGQRKIAWMEIFAGEKSTRIYGEGVWLPEETLTAVKEYVVSIKGPLTTPVGGGIRSLNVTLRQELDLYVCLRPVRYFDG
;
A
#
# COMPACT_ATOMS: atom_id res chain seq x y z
N MET A 1 17.20 6.73 -2.90
CA MET A 1 17.89 5.69 -2.10
C MET A 1 17.47 4.34 -2.67
N ALA A 2 18.34 3.33 -2.69
CA ALA A 2 17.94 2.01 -3.15
C ALA A 2 17.21 1.28 -2.01
N PHE A 3 16.04 0.72 -2.31
CA PHE A 3 15.37 -0.23 -1.43
C PHE A 3 16.14 -1.56 -1.40
N ASP A 4 16.08 -2.30 -0.28
CA ASP A 4 16.72 -3.61 -0.12
C ASP A 4 15.92 -4.71 -0.81
N LYS A 5 14.64 -4.90 -0.44
CA LYS A 5 13.79 -5.97 -1.01
C LYS A 5 12.64 -5.46 -1.86
N ILE A 6 12.37 -4.16 -1.87
CA ILE A 6 11.30 -3.57 -2.69
C ILE A 6 11.83 -3.34 -4.11
N GLU A 7 11.15 -3.93 -5.09
CA GLU A 7 11.44 -3.71 -6.50
C GLU A 7 10.59 -2.56 -7.04
N ILE A 8 11.24 -1.47 -7.44
CA ILE A 8 10.57 -0.37 -8.11
C ILE A 8 10.17 -0.82 -9.51
N PRO A 9 8.88 -0.69 -9.90
CA PRO A 9 8.44 -1.04 -11.25
C PRO A 9 9.26 -0.29 -12.32
N ALA A 10 9.68 -1.00 -13.36
CA ALA A 10 10.46 -0.42 -14.47
C ALA A 10 9.68 0.64 -15.26
N SER A 11 8.34 0.61 -15.18
CA SER A 11 7.43 1.58 -15.77
C SER A 11 6.68 2.31 -14.66
N GLY A 12 6.44 3.60 -14.85
CA GLY A 12 5.62 4.42 -13.97
C GLY A 12 6.40 5.56 -13.33
N GLU A 13 5.66 6.47 -12.73
CA GLU A 13 6.18 7.71 -12.15
C GLU A 13 5.58 7.94 -10.76
N GLN A 14 6.35 8.58 -9.89
CA GLN A 14 5.95 8.87 -8.52
C GLN A 14 4.85 9.95 -8.50
N ILE A 15 3.85 9.78 -7.63
CA ILE A 15 2.91 10.86 -7.29
C ILE A 15 3.69 11.93 -6.49
N THR A 16 3.53 13.20 -6.83
CA THR A 16 4.17 14.30 -6.10
C THR A 16 3.14 15.19 -5.43
N VAL A 17 3.54 15.85 -4.34
CA VAL A 17 2.70 16.75 -3.54
C VAL A 17 3.16 18.18 -3.76
N ASN A 18 2.25 19.05 -4.20
CA ASN A 18 2.50 20.48 -4.36
C ASN A 18 2.56 21.21 -3.00
N PRO A 19 3.07 22.44 -2.93
CA PRO A 19 3.08 23.23 -1.69
C PRO A 19 1.70 23.50 -1.09
N ASP A 20 0.64 23.44 -1.89
CA ASP A 20 -0.77 23.58 -1.46
C ASP A 20 -1.44 22.23 -1.10
N PHE A 21 -0.65 21.16 -1.03
CA PHE A 21 -1.07 19.77 -0.81
C PHE A 21 -1.91 19.13 -1.92
N SER A 22 -2.11 19.80 -3.06
CA SER A 22 -2.66 19.14 -4.24
C SER A 22 -1.69 18.07 -4.79
N LEU A 23 -2.23 17.02 -5.39
CA LEU A 23 -1.44 15.91 -5.92
C LEU A 23 -1.23 16.05 -7.42
N ASN A 24 0.02 15.94 -7.88
CA ASN A 24 0.31 15.68 -9.29
C ASN A 24 0.34 14.16 -9.48
N VAL A 25 -0.65 13.65 -10.20
CA VAL A 25 -0.80 12.21 -10.48
C VAL A 25 -0.50 11.98 -11.97
N PRO A 26 0.60 11.28 -12.32
CA PRO A 26 0.92 10.96 -13.71
C PRO A 26 -0.07 9.94 -14.28
N ASP A 27 -0.01 9.71 -15.60
CA ASP A 27 -0.90 8.72 -16.24
C ASP A 27 -0.54 7.27 -15.85
N GLN A 28 0.71 7.03 -15.46
CA GLN A 28 1.16 5.75 -14.91
C GLN A 28 1.74 5.89 -13.50
N PRO A 29 0.92 6.10 -12.46
CA PRO A 29 1.42 6.29 -11.11
C PRO A 29 1.94 4.97 -10.53
N ILE A 30 3.08 5.04 -9.84
CA ILE A 30 3.55 3.93 -8.98
C ILE A 30 2.77 3.94 -7.67
N ILE A 31 2.10 2.83 -7.36
CA ILE A 31 1.29 2.68 -6.15
C ILE A 31 1.83 1.50 -5.32
N PRO A 32 2.46 1.78 -4.16
CA PRO A 32 2.80 0.75 -3.19
C PRO A 32 1.56 -0.01 -2.71
N TYR A 33 1.67 -1.33 -2.62
CA TYR A 33 0.67 -2.16 -1.96
C TYR A 33 1.28 -3.17 -1.00
N ILE A 34 0.58 -3.42 0.11
CA ILE A 34 0.89 -4.53 1.03
C ILE A 34 -0.17 -5.61 0.82
N GLU A 35 0.22 -6.82 0.43
CA GLU A 35 -0.70 -7.96 0.21
C GLU A 35 -1.61 -8.21 1.44
N GLY A 36 -1.03 -8.13 2.64
CA GLY A 36 -1.71 -8.39 3.90
C GLY A 36 -1.61 -9.85 4.35
N ASP A 37 -1.92 -10.07 5.61
CA ASP A 37 -1.92 -11.38 6.28
C ASP A 37 -3.27 -12.09 6.12
N GLY A 38 -3.33 -13.38 6.43
CA GLY A 38 -4.58 -14.16 6.41
C GLY A 38 -5.26 -14.12 5.05
N ILE A 39 -6.46 -13.52 4.97
CA ILE A 39 -7.23 -13.39 3.72
C ILE A 39 -6.63 -12.40 2.70
N GLY A 40 -5.54 -11.70 3.04
CA GLY A 40 -4.85 -10.76 2.15
C GLY A 40 -4.48 -11.37 0.79
N VAL A 41 -3.99 -12.61 0.81
CA VAL A 41 -3.66 -13.41 -0.38
C VAL A 41 -4.86 -13.61 -1.32
N ASP A 42 -6.09 -13.66 -0.79
CA ASP A 42 -7.29 -13.85 -1.60
C ASP A 42 -7.81 -12.52 -2.15
N ILE A 43 -7.85 -11.47 -1.30
CA ILE A 43 -8.53 -10.21 -1.65
C ILE A 43 -7.65 -9.24 -2.45
N SER A 44 -6.34 -9.18 -2.17
CA SER A 44 -5.45 -8.20 -2.79
C SER A 44 -5.28 -8.42 -4.30
N PRO A 45 -5.06 -9.65 -4.79
CA PRO A 45 -5.02 -9.91 -6.24
C PRO A 45 -6.34 -9.61 -6.95
N VAL A 46 -7.48 -9.87 -6.29
CA VAL A 46 -8.81 -9.57 -6.86
C VAL A 46 -9.05 -8.07 -6.92
N MET A 47 -8.69 -7.33 -5.86
CA MET A 47 -8.77 -5.87 -5.81
C MET A 47 -7.97 -5.25 -6.97
N MET A 48 -6.71 -5.66 -7.15
CA MET A 48 -5.86 -5.14 -8.23
C MET A 48 -6.47 -5.42 -9.61
N LYS A 49 -6.98 -6.64 -9.85
CA LYS A 49 -7.66 -7.00 -11.13
C LYS A 49 -8.88 -6.12 -11.40
N VAL A 50 -9.72 -5.86 -10.39
CA VAL A 50 -10.90 -5.00 -10.54
C VAL A 50 -10.50 -3.56 -10.83
N VAL A 51 -9.50 -3.04 -10.11
CA VAL A 51 -8.99 -1.68 -10.32
C VAL A 51 -8.39 -1.53 -11.71
N ASP A 52 -7.52 -2.45 -12.14
CA ASP A 52 -6.88 -2.42 -13.45
C ASP A 52 -7.92 -2.43 -14.59
N ALA A 53 -8.95 -3.29 -14.47
CA ALA A 53 -10.03 -3.36 -15.46
C ALA A 53 -10.85 -2.06 -15.50
N ALA A 54 -11.13 -1.45 -14.34
CA ALA A 54 -11.85 -0.19 -14.26
C ALA A 54 -11.06 0.97 -14.87
N VAL A 55 -9.76 1.07 -14.57
CA VAL A 55 -8.85 2.08 -15.14
C VAL A 55 -8.73 1.92 -16.65
N ALA A 56 -8.48 0.70 -17.14
CA ALA A 56 -8.39 0.42 -18.56
C ALA A 56 -9.68 0.82 -19.30
N LYS A 57 -10.86 0.49 -18.73
CA LYS A 57 -12.16 0.84 -19.30
C LYS A 57 -12.42 2.35 -19.29
N ALA A 58 -12.09 3.05 -18.21
CA ALA A 58 -12.36 4.48 -18.07
C ALA A 58 -11.48 5.35 -18.98
N TYR A 59 -10.23 4.94 -19.20
CA TYR A 59 -9.22 5.76 -19.88
C TYR A 59 -8.74 5.20 -21.22
N GLY A 60 -9.33 4.10 -21.71
CA GLY A 60 -8.96 3.51 -23.01
C GLY A 60 -7.49 3.11 -23.11
N GLY A 61 -6.89 2.73 -21.99
CA GLY A 61 -5.46 2.37 -21.90
C GLY A 61 -4.48 3.54 -21.79
N GLN A 62 -4.94 4.80 -21.80
CA GLN A 62 -4.06 5.96 -21.58
C GLN A 62 -3.48 5.99 -20.17
N ARG A 63 -4.21 5.44 -19.18
CA ARG A 63 -3.78 5.34 -17.79
C ARG A 63 -3.64 3.90 -17.34
N LYS A 64 -2.70 3.66 -16.44
CA LYS A 64 -2.44 2.34 -15.84
C LYS A 64 -1.71 2.49 -14.52
N ILE A 65 -2.03 1.70 -13.50
CA ILE A 65 -1.26 1.68 -12.26
C ILE A 65 -0.01 0.81 -12.41
N ALA A 66 1.12 1.31 -11.92
CA ALA A 66 2.34 0.52 -11.73
C ALA A 66 2.40 0.04 -10.28
N TRP A 67 1.90 -1.18 -10.03
CA TRP A 67 1.87 -1.75 -8.68
C TRP A 67 3.27 -2.07 -8.18
N MET A 68 3.62 -1.58 -6.98
CA MET A 68 4.88 -1.86 -6.31
C MET A 68 4.61 -2.62 -5.03
N GLU A 69 5.05 -3.88 -4.93
CA GLU A 69 4.84 -4.65 -3.70
C GLU A 69 5.77 -4.17 -2.60
N ILE A 70 5.20 -3.90 -1.43
CA ILE A 70 5.91 -3.55 -0.18
C ILE A 70 5.41 -4.46 0.94
N PHE A 71 6.20 -4.62 2.01
CA PHE A 71 6.02 -5.75 2.92
C PHE A 71 5.80 -5.34 4.36
N ALA A 72 4.73 -5.86 4.97
CA ALA A 72 4.49 -5.80 6.40
C ALA A 72 3.80 -7.10 6.85
N GLY A 73 3.75 -7.34 8.15
CA GLY A 73 3.09 -8.52 8.70
C GLY A 73 3.94 -9.79 8.55
N GLU A 74 3.27 -10.94 8.48
CA GLU A 74 3.90 -12.26 8.39
C GLU A 74 4.71 -12.43 7.10
N LYS A 75 4.28 -11.79 6.00
CA LYS A 75 5.06 -11.82 4.75
C LYS A 75 6.40 -11.11 4.92
N SER A 76 6.45 -10.04 5.72
CA SER A 76 7.69 -9.33 6.01
C SER A 76 8.66 -10.19 6.81
N THR A 77 8.20 -10.91 7.85
CA THR A 77 9.10 -11.75 8.66
C THR A 77 9.74 -12.89 7.85
N ARG A 78 9.06 -13.37 6.80
CA ARG A 78 9.62 -14.36 5.86
C ARG A 78 10.67 -13.78 4.92
N ILE A 79 10.52 -12.53 4.50
CA ILE A 79 11.39 -11.88 3.49
C ILE A 79 12.60 -11.20 4.15
N TYR A 80 12.40 -10.57 5.31
CA TYR A 80 13.39 -9.73 5.99
C TYR A 80 14.00 -10.41 7.23
N GLY A 81 13.42 -11.52 7.68
CA GLY A 81 13.88 -12.27 8.85
C GLY A 81 12.92 -12.19 10.04
N GLU A 82 13.09 -13.15 10.96
CA GLU A 82 12.25 -13.28 12.14
C GLU A 82 12.22 -11.99 12.97
N GLY A 83 11.04 -11.57 13.41
CA GLY A 83 10.86 -10.34 14.18
C GLY A 83 10.80 -9.05 13.36
N VAL A 84 11.11 -9.07 12.06
CA VAL A 84 10.95 -7.90 11.18
C VAL A 84 9.51 -7.86 10.64
N TRP A 85 8.61 -7.24 11.40
CA TRP A 85 7.19 -7.15 11.06
C TRP A 85 6.83 -5.92 10.22
N LEU A 86 7.62 -4.86 10.32
CA LEU A 86 7.45 -3.62 9.56
C LEU A 86 8.85 -3.05 9.27
N PRO A 87 9.42 -3.32 8.09
CA PRO A 87 10.70 -2.79 7.67
C PRO A 87 10.64 -1.26 7.53
N GLU A 88 11.73 -0.57 7.88
CA GLU A 88 11.83 0.88 7.71
C GLU A 88 11.59 1.29 6.25
N GLU A 89 12.09 0.51 5.30
CA GLU A 89 11.88 0.81 3.88
C GLU A 89 10.43 0.79 3.43
N THR A 90 9.56 0.06 4.14
CA THR A 90 8.12 0.10 3.87
C THR A 90 7.52 1.44 4.28
N LEU A 91 7.95 2.02 5.42
CA LEU A 91 7.54 3.37 5.82
C LEU A 91 8.05 4.42 4.84
N THR A 92 9.32 4.30 4.43
CA THR A 92 9.93 5.17 3.42
C THR A 92 9.17 5.10 2.10
N ALA A 93 8.86 3.90 1.59
CA ALA A 93 8.11 3.74 0.36
C ALA A 93 6.70 4.32 0.44
N VAL A 94 5.97 4.11 1.54
CA VAL A 94 4.63 4.72 1.71
C VAL A 94 4.71 6.25 1.72
N LYS A 95 5.72 6.82 2.38
CA LYS A 95 5.91 8.27 2.48
C LYS A 95 6.35 8.89 1.15
N GLU A 96 7.30 8.28 0.46
CA GLU A 96 7.80 8.76 -0.83
C GLU A 96 6.71 8.69 -1.90
N TYR A 97 6.02 7.55 -2.03
CA TYR A 97 5.04 7.35 -3.11
C TYR A 97 3.64 7.89 -2.81
N VAL A 98 3.45 8.55 -1.65
CA VAL A 98 2.28 9.34 -1.24
C VAL A 98 1.00 8.53 -1.00
N VAL A 99 0.61 7.66 -1.93
CA VAL A 99 -0.64 6.90 -1.91
C VAL A 99 -0.32 5.41 -1.92
N SER A 100 -0.84 4.67 -0.95
CA SER A 100 -0.67 3.21 -0.87
C SER A 100 -1.97 2.51 -0.45
N ILE A 101 -2.04 1.21 -0.69
CA ILE A 101 -3.15 0.36 -0.26
C ILE A 101 -2.63 -0.89 0.47
N LYS A 102 -3.41 -1.43 1.41
CA LYS A 102 -3.02 -2.64 2.14
C LYS A 102 -4.18 -3.59 2.40
N GLY A 103 -3.90 -4.88 2.33
CA GLY A 103 -4.73 -5.93 2.94
C GLY A 103 -4.73 -5.86 4.47
N PRO A 104 -5.44 -6.75 5.17
CA PRO A 104 -5.42 -6.82 6.63
C PRO A 104 -4.02 -7.17 7.16
N LEU A 105 -3.68 -6.74 8.38
CA LEU A 105 -2.43 -7.12 9.04
C LEU A 105 -2.74 -7.72 10.40
N THR A 106 -2.22 -8.90 10.66
CA THR A 106 -2.32 -9.60 11.94
C THR A 106 -1.42 -8.91 12.95
N THR A 107 -1.97 -8.63 14.14
CA THR A 107 -1.15 -8.20 15.29
C THR A 107 -1.06 -9.38 16.26
N PRO A 108 0.14 -9.91 16.53
CA PRO A 108 0.28 -11.02 17.46
C PRO A 108 -0.18 -10.61 18.87
N VAL A 109 -1.07 -11.42 19.45
CA VAL A 109 -1.59 -11.18 20.81
C VAL A 109 -0.56 -11.64 21.84
N GLY A 110 -0.22 -10.77 22.80
CA GLY A 110 0.62 -11.12 23.95
C GLY A 110 2.14 -10.99 23.77
N GLY A 111 2.63 -10.66 22.57
CA GLY A 111 4.07 -10.58 22.26
C GLY A 111 4.74 -9.21 22.48
N GLY A 112 4.05 -8.23 23.10
CA GLY A 112 4.59 -6.88 23.32
C GLY A 112 4.71 -6.00 22.07
N ILE A 113 4.28 -6.48 20.90
CA ILE A 113 4.28 -5.72 19.65
C ILE A 113 3.03 -4.84 19.59
N ARG A 114 3.22 -3.52 19.44
CA ARG A 114 2.12 -2.58 19.16
C ARG A 114 1.48 -2.93 17.82
N SER A 115 0.16 -2.76 17.70
CA SER A 115 -0.57 -3.04 16.47
C SER A 115 0.09 -2.39 15.25
N LEU A 116 0.48 -3.19 14.25
CA LEU A 116 1.12 -2.68 13.02
C LEU A 116 0.25 -1.64 12.31
N ASN A 117 -1.07 -1.82 12.34
CA ASN A 117 -2.03 -0.85 11.79
C ASN A 117 -2.02 0.48 12.56
N VAL A 118 -1.69 0.47 13.85
CA VAL A 118 -1.59 1.68 14.68
C VAL A 118 -0.22 2.32 14.46
N THR A 119 0.85 1.52 14.47
CA THR A 119 2.21 1.97 14.17
C THR A 119 2.28 2.68 12.82
N LEU A 120 1.75 2.09 11.75
CA LEU A 120 1.68 2.73 10.43
C LEU A 120 1.02 4.11 10.49
N ARG A 121 -0.10 4.25 11.22
CA ARG A 121 -0.79 5.54 11.33
C ARG A 121 0.00 6.56 12.12
N GLN A 122 0.65 6.14 13.21
CA GLN A 122 1.41 7.02 14.08
C GLN A 122 2.70 7.49 13.41
N GLU A 123 3.47 6.58 12.82
CA GLU A 123 4.75 6.90 12.16
C GLU A 123 4.57 7.75 10.90
N LEU A 124 3.44 7.61 10.21
CA LEU A 124 3.09 8.39 9.01
C LEU A 124 2.22 9.62 9.32
N ASP A 125 1.91 9.89 10.59
CA ASP A 125 1.01 10.95 11.04
C ASP A 125 -0.33 10.99 10.27
N LEU A 126 -0.91 9.81 10.01
CA LEU A 126 -2.21 9.67 9.35
C LEU A 126 -3.33 9.87 10.38
N TYR A 127 -3.48 11.12 10.84
CA TYR A 127 -4.37 11.50 11.94
C TYR A 127 -5.86 11.35 11.64
N VAL A 128 -6.26 11.26 10.36
CA VAL A 128 -7.66 11.03 9.95
C VAL A 128 -7.92 9.57 9.63
N CYS A 129 -8.86 8.95 10.36
CA CYS A 129 -9.45 7.66 9.97
C CYS A 129 -10.82 7.90 9.32
N LEU A 130 -10.86 8.01 7.98
CA LEU A 130 -12.08 8.26 7.23
C LEU A 130 -12.79 6.94 6.87
N ARG A 131 -14.07 6.79 7.24
CA ARG A 131 -14.87 5.57 6.99
C ARG A 131 -16.27 5.92 6.44
N PRO A 132 -16.42 6.04 5.11
CA PRO A 132 -17.73 6.25 4.49
C PRO A 132 -18.65 5.04 4.73
N VAL A 133 -19.90 5.28 5.14
CA VAL A 133 -20.93 4.24 5.33
C VAL A 133 -22.08 4.54 4.39
N ARG A 134 -22.39 3.60 3.49
CA ARG A 134 -23.52 3.66 2.57
C ARG A 134 -24.14 2.29 2.38
N TYR A 135 -25.41 2.28 1.99
CA TYR A 135 -26.11 1.08 1.58
C TYR A 135 -25.86 0.78 0.08
N PHE A 136 -25.86 -0.51 -0.26
CA PHE A 136 -25.88 -1.02 -1.63
C PHE A 136 -27.11 -1.91 -1.76
N ASP A 137 -27.93 -1.68 -2.79
CA ASP A 137 -29.13 -2.49 -3.04
C ASP A 137 -28.75 -3.97 -3.26
N GLY A 138 -29.55 -4.87 -2.69
CA GLY A 138 -29.37 -6.32 -2.76
C GLY A 138 -30.64 -7.01 -3.19
#